data_AF-A0A373M6G6-F1
#
_entry.id   AF-A0A373M6G6-F1
#
_cell.length_a   1.000
_cell.length_b   1.000
_cell.length_c   1.000
_cell.angle_alpha   90.00
_cell.angle_beta   90.00
_cell.angle_gamma   90.00
#
_symmetry.space_group_name_H-M   'P 1'
#
loop_
_entity.id
_entity.type
_entity.pdbx_description
1 polymer ?
#
loop_
_entity_poly.entity_id
_entity_poly.type
_entity_poly.pdbx_seq_one_letter_code
_entity_poly.pdbx_strand_id
1 'polypeptide(L)'
;MNEKKVIAVIVEGPSDENAIGGILKEFFSSEEVQFAVVHGDITSNEFTTVDNVIRKIDGLLDGIKSKYGYHWDDFIKVIHIADTDGVFAKDCVVEADVEEIQYYEDHMEGAVVEAIERRNKHKSEILFKLYSTGKIHNIGYRLYFNSCNLEHVLYGVLKNFSDDEKEEMSDDFAERYEGKVNDFISFISDEAVAVPGTYKETWRFIEKDKHSLERHSNMNLIFEK
;
A
#
# COMPACT_ATOMS: atom_id res chain seq x y z
N MET A 1 32.27 2.01 13.98
CA MET A 1 30.85 2.40 13.95
C MET A 1 30.14 1.32 13.19
N ASN A 2 29.09 0.69 13.75
CA ASN A 2 28.26 -0.20 12.95
C ASN A 2 27.60 0.65 11.87
N GLU A 3 27.71 0.21 10.63
CA GLU A 3 26.99 0.77 9.50
C GLU A 3 25.49 0.64 9.79
N LYS A 4 24.75 1.75 9.75
CA LYS A 4 23.30 1.72 10.01
C LYS A 4 22.63 1.04 8.82
N LYS A 5 21.64 0.21 9.08
CA LYS A 5 20.83 -0.44 8.03
C LYS A 5 19.41 0.06 8.16
N VAL A 6 18.99 0.90 7.24
CA VAL A 6 17.69 1.57 7.25
C VAL A 6 16.77 0.91 6.23
N ILE A 7 15.55 0.58 6.68
CA ILE A 7 14.44 0.20 5.82
C ILE A 7 13.43 1.35 5.85
N ALA A 8 13.26 2.01 4.71
CA ALA A 8 12.23 3.03 4.57
C ALA A 8 10.89 2.36 4.21
N VAL A 9 9.84 2.72 4.93
CA VAL A 9 8.48 2.26 4.66
C VAL A 9 7.62 3.46 4.30
N ILE A 10 6.91 3.39 3.18
CA ILE A 10 5.99 4.43 2.72
C ILE A 10 4.58 3.86 2.81
N VAL A 11 3.68 4.60 3.44
CA VAL A 11 2.25 4.26 3.61
C VAL A 11 1.39 5.51 3.42
N GLU A 12 0.11 5.33 3.09
CA GLU A 12 -0.79 6.44 2.75
C GLU A 12 -1.18 7.23 4.00
N GLY A 13 -1.57 6.54 5.07
CA GLY A 13 -2.13 7.13 6.28
C GLY A 13 -1.50 6.66 7.60
N PRO A 14 -1.78 7.39 8.71
CA PRO A 14 -1.35 6.97 10.05
C PRO A 14 -1.95 5.63 10.49
N SER A 15 -3.19 5.32 10.10
CA SER A 15 -3.84 4.03 10.37
C SER A 15 -3.03 2.86 9.82
N ASP A 16 -2.45 3.03 8.62
CA ASP A 16 -1.58 2.03 8.02
C ASP A 16 -0.33 1.82 8.86
N GLU A 17 0.41 2.91 9.19
CA GLU A 17 1.61 2.83 10.04
C GLU A 17 1.27 2.17 11.38
N ASN A 18 0.13 2.51 11.97
CA ASN A 18 -0.28 1.98 13.25
C ASN A 18 -0.51 0.46 13.17
N ALA A 19 -1.29 0.01 12.18
CA ALA A 19 -1.64 -1.39 12.00
C ALA A 19 -0.42 -2.30 11.73
N ILE A 20 0.52 -1.87 10.88
CA ILE A 20 1.63 -2.73 10.42
C ILE A 20 3.01 -2.36 10.95
N GLY A 21 3.14 -1.19 11.60
CA GLY A 21 4.41 -0.63 12.02
C GLY A 21 5.12 -1.49 13.05
N GLY A 22 4.40 -1.98 14.04
CA GLY A 22 4.92 -2.91 15.05
C GLY A 22 5.43 -4.21 14.42
N ILE A 23 4.64 -4.79 13.51
CA ILE A 23 4.96 -6.04 12.80
C ILE A 23 6.24 -5.89 11.97
N LEU A 24 6.37 -4.81 11.19
CA LEU A 24 7.57 -4.59 10.36
C LEU A 24 8.82 -4.34 11.21
N LYS A 25 8.68 -3.61 12.32
CA LYS A 25 9.79 -3.40 13.29
C LYS A 25 10.19 -4.69 13.99
N GLU A 26 9.25 -5.57 14.30
CA GLU A 26 9.52 -6.89 14.88
C GLU A 26 10.23 -7.81 13.87
N PHE A 27 9.74 -7.85 12.63
CA PHE A 27 10.32 -8.68 11.56
C PHE A 27 11.74 -8.23 11.20
N PHE A 28 11.95 -6.93 11.01
CA PHE A 28 13.26 -6.33 10.70
C PHE A 28 13.98 -5.84 11.97
N SER A 29 14.00 -6.68 13.01
CA SER A 29 14.54 -6.33 14.33
C SER A 29 16.05 -6.02 14.36
N SER A 30 16.79 -6.31 13.28
CA SER A 30 18.21 -5.97 13.15
C SER A 30 18.47 -4.67 12.38
N GLU A 31 17.41 -4.04 11.87
CA GLU A 31 17.44 -2.84 11.04
C GLU A 31 16.66 -1.69 11.70
N GLU A 32 16.92 -0.47 11.27
CA GLU A 32 16.12 0.70 11.63
C GLU A 32 14.98 0.86 10.61
N VAL A 33 13.75 0.55 11.01
CA VAL A 33 12.55 0.72 10.17
C VAL A 33 11.98 2.13 10.38
N GLN A 34 11.92 2.93 9.33
CA GLN A 34 11.47 4.33 9.40
C GLN A 34 10.34 4.59 8.40
N PHE A 35 9.26 5.19 8.89
CA PHE A 35 8.06 5.44 8.11
C PHE A 35 8.05 6.86 7.51
N ALA A 36 7.60 6.94 6.27
CA ALA A 36 7.10 8.17 5.64
C ALA A 36 5.59 8.00 5.41
N VAL A 37 4.81 8.55 6.35
CA VAL A 37 3.35 8.66 6.21
C VAL A 37 3.04 9.83 5.29
N VAL A 38 2.35 9.56 4.18
CA VAL A 38 2.11 10.55 3.13
C VAL A 38 1.03 11.56 3.54
N HIS A 39 0.07 11.15 4.37
CA HIS A 39 -1.16 11.90 4.68
C HIS A 39 -1.99 12.19 3.43
N GLY A 40 -2.29 11.10 2.71
CA GLY A 40 -3.08 11.09 1.48
C GLY A 40 -2.50 10.15 0.43
N ASP A 41 -3.26 9.90 -0.63
CA ASP A 41 -2.85 8.97 -1.67
C ASP A 41 -2.01 9.67 -2.76
N ILE A 42 -0.70 9.37 -2.78
CA ILE A 42 0.22 9.89 -3.80
C ILE A 42 -0.19 9.46 -5.22
N THR A 43 -0.84 8.30 -5.36
CA THR A 43 -1.19 7.68 -6.64
C THR A 43 -2.49 8.20 -7.24
N SER A 44 -3.45 8.67 -6.41
CA SER A 44 -4.66 9.36 -6.87
C SER A 44 -4.51 10.89 -6.99
N ASN A 45 -3.45 11.48 -6.43
CA ASN A 45 -3.26 12.94 -6.46
C ASN A 45 -3.12 13.47 -7.90
N GLU A 46 -3.96 14.44 -8.28
CA GLU A 46 -4.00 15.00 -9.66
C GLU A 46 -2.68 15.69 -10.08
N PHE A 47 -1.88 16.15 -9.12
CA PHE A 47 -0.57 16.74 -9.38
C PHE A 47 0.57 15.71 -9.39
N THR A 48 0.29 14.43 -9.13
CA THR A 48 1.24 13.33 -9.34
C THR A 48 1.13 12.85 -10.77
N THR A 49 2.24 12.79 -11.49
CA THR A 49 2.29 12.27 -12.86
C THR A 49 3.33 11.16 -12.96
N VAL A 50 3.26 10.35 -14.02
CA VAL A 50 4.26 9.30 -14.30
C VAL A 50 5.69 9.85 -14.38
N ASP A 51 5.84 11.12 -14.76
CA ASP A 51 7.12 11.80 -14.87
C ASP A 51 7.66 12.31 -13.53
N ASN A 52 6.77 12.59 -12.57
CA ASN A 52 7.16 13.21 -11.31
C ASN A 52 7.05 12.29 -10.09
N VAL A 53 6.33 11.16 -10.18
CA VAL A 53 6.05 10.31 -9.01
C VAL A 53 7.33 9.79 -8.36
N ILE A 54 8.33 9.38 -9.14
CA ILE A 54 9.61 8.91 -8.58
C ILE A 54 10.33 10.01 -7.81
N ARG A 55 10.28 11.26 -8.31
CA ARG A 55 10.83 12.43 -7.60
C ARG A 55 10.04 12.74 -6.32
N LYS A 56 8.72 12.50 -6.30
CA LYS A 56 7.93 12.66 -5.07
C LYS A 56 8.31 11.60 -4.03
N ILE A 57 8.44 10.33 -4.43
CA ILE A 57 8.93 9.25 -3.56
C ILE A 57 10.32 9.58 -3.05
N ASP A 58 11.22 10.07 -3.91
CA ASP A 58 12.55 10.52 -3.52
C ASP A 58 12.50 11.60 -2.42
N GLY A 59 11.61 12.58 -2.55
CA GLY A 59 11.38 13.60 -1.53
C GLY A 59 10.95 13.03 -0.18
N LEU A 60 10.14 11.97 -0.16
CA LEU A 60 9.76 11.28 1.09
C LEU A 60 10.98 10.62 1.75
N LEU A 61 11.81 9.96 0.95
CA LEU A 61 13.04 9.31 1.44
C LEU A 61 14.05 10.34 1.95
N ASP A 62 14.21 11.47 1.26
CA ASP A 62 15.08 12.56 1.73
C ASP A 62 14.55 13.19 3.03
N GLY A 63 13.22 13.21 3.21
CA GLY A 63 12.58 13.56 4.47
C GLY A 63 13.01 12.67 5.63
N ILE A 64 12.95 11.34 5.46
CA ILE A 64 13.45 10.38 6.45
C ILE A 64 14.94 10.61 6.70
N LYS A 65 15.73 10.66 5.62
CA LYS A 65 17.19 10.84 5.68
C LYS A 65 17.57 12.08 6.50
N SER A 66 16.93 13.20 6.23
CA SER A 66 17.21 14.48 6.89
C SER A 66 16.73 14.50 8.34
N LYS A 67 15.54 13.94 8.63
CA LYS A 67 14.97 13.88 9.98
C LYS A 67 15.84 13.10 10.97
N TYR A 68 16.44 12.00 10.52
CA TYR A 68 17.20 11.08 11.38
C TYR A 68 18.73 11.15 11.16
N GLY A 69 19.19 12.00 10.23
CA GLY A 69 20.61 12.20 9.96
C GLY A 69 21.30 10.99 9.33
N TYR A 70 20.62 10.29 8.42
CA TYR A 70 21.19 9.17 7.67
C TYR A 70 21.96 9.63 6.43
N HIS A 71 22.78 8.73 5.90
CA HIS A 71 23.35 8.79 4.57
C HIS A 71 22.58 7.88 3.62
N TRP A 72 22.65 8.14 2.30
CA TRP A 72 21.98 7.29 1.31
C TRP A 72 22.46 5.84 1.34
N ASP A 73 23.74 5.62 1.66
CA ASP A 73 24.33 4.29 1.79
C ASP A 73 23.85 3.52 3.03
N ASP A 74 23.20 4.19 4.00
CA ASP A 74 22.57 3.51 5.15
C ASP A 74 21.27 2.80 4.73
N PHE A 75 20.61 3.23 3.64
CA PHE A 75 19.34 2.67 3.19
C PHE A 75 19.57 1.39 2.38
N ILE A 76 18.98 0.29 2.85
CA ILE A 76 19.13 -1.02 2.19
C ILE A 76 17.89 -1.48 1.44
N LYS A 77 16.71 -0.93 1.78
CA LYS A 77 15.42 -1.32 1.20
C LYS A 77 14.39 -0.21 1.33
N VAL A 78 13.56 -0.05 0.31
CA VAL A 78 12.34 0.76 0.35
C VAL A 78 11.14 -0.15 0.13
N ILE A 79 10.24 -0.16 1.11
CA ILE A 79 8.93 -0.83 1.06
C ILE A 79 7.89 0.27 0.88
N HIS A 80 7.08 0.18 -0.16
CA HIS A 80 5.93 1.06 -0.34
C HIS A 80 4.69 0.18 -0.33
N ILE A 81 3.68 0.53 0.46
CA ILE A 81 2.39 -0.15 0.50
C ILE A 81 1.36 0.88 0.07
N ALA A 82 0.52 0.51 -0.90
CA ALA A 82 -0.54 1.37 -1.40
C ALA A 82 -1.79 0.57 -1.71
N ASP A 83 -2.90 1.27 -1.66
CA ASP A 83 -4.20 0.73 -1.99
C ASP A 83 -4.41 0.77 -3.51
N THR A 84 -5.11 -0.22 -4.07
CA THR A 84 -5.45 -0.19 -5.50
C THR A 84 -6.78 0.49 -5.77
N ASP A 85 -7.66 0.65 -4.77
CA ASP A 85 -8.98 1.29 -4.89
C ASP A 85 -9.79 0.85 -6.11
N GLY A 86 -9.77 -0.45 -6.45
CA GLY A 86 -10.54 -0.96 -7.57
C GLY A 86 -10.06 -0.50 -8.95
N VAL A 87 -8.93 0.18 -9.07
CA VAL A 87 -8.59 0.94 -10.29
C VAL A 87 -8.40 0.08 -11.54
N PHE A 88 -8.16 -1.23 -11.38
CA PHE A 88 -7.98 -2.15 -12.49
C PHE A 88 -9.29 -2.82 -12.95
N ALA A 89 -10.38 -2.67 -12.19
CA ALA A 89 -11.70 -3.22 -12.53
C ALA A 89 -12.35 -2.39 -13.65
N LYS A 90 -12.21 -2.86 -14.89
CA LYS A 90 -12.77 -2.21 -16.08
C LYS A 90 -14.26 -2.50 -16.22
N ASP A 91 -14.99 -1.53 -16.76
CA ASP A 91 -16.44 -1.63 -17.02
C ASP A 91 -17.25 -2.02 -15.76
N CYS A 92 -16.73 -1.67 -14.57
CA CYS A 92 -17.29 -2.02 -13.26
C CYS A 92 -17.79 -0.79 -12.48
N VAL A 93 -17.87 0.38 -13.10
CA VAL A 93 -18.38 1.60 -12.44
C VAL A 93 -19.84 1.81 -12.83
N VAL A 94 -20.70 1.98 -11.83
CA VAL A 94 -22.14 2.19 -11.97
C VAL A 94 -22.52 3.56 -11.42
N GLU A 95 -23.39 4.28 -12.14
CA GLU A 95 -23.92 5.56 -11.68
C GLU A 95 -24.90 5.34 -10.52
N ALA A 96 -24.67 6.03 -9.40
CA ALA A 96 -25.53 5.98 -8.22
C ALA A 96 -25.55 7.34 -7.49
N ASP A 97 -26.64 7.64 -6.79
CA ASP A 97 -26.79 8.85 -5.97
C ASP A 97 -26.10 8.65 -4.60
N VAL A 98 -24.77 8.73 -4.61
CA VAL A 98 -23.91 8.59 -3.44
C VAL A 98 -22.90 9.75 -3.39
N GLU A 99 -22.57 10.22 -2.19
CA GLU A 99 -21.64 11.35 -2.00
C GLU A 99 -20.18 10.97 -2.31
N GLU A 100 -19.81 9.74 -1.97
CA GLU A 100 -18.48 9.17 -2.18
C GLU A 100 -18.59 7.83 -2.91
N ILE A 101 -17.50 7.42 -3.57
CA ILE A 101 -17.43 6.11 -4.23
C ILE A 101 -17.72 5.03 -3.19
N GLN A 102 -18.68 4.15 -3.47
CA GLN A 102 -18.93 2.95 -2.69
C GLN A 102 -18.31 1.76 -3.42
N TYR A 103 -17.67 0.88 -2.66
CA TYR A 103 -16.95 -0.27 -3.19
C TYR A 103 -17.70 -1.56 -2.88
N TYR A 104 -17.77 -2.43 -3.88
CA TYR A 104 -18.25 -3.80 -3.78
C TYR A 104 -17.22 -4.70 -4.46
N GLU A 105 -17.22 -5.99 -4.14
CA GLU A 105 -16.25 -6.93 -4.74
C GLU A 105 -16.43 -7.07 -6.26
N ASP A 106 -17.60 -6.71 -6.79
CA ASP A 106 -17.94 -6.88 -8.20
C ASP A 106 -18.18 -5.58 -8.97
N HIS A 107 -18.26 -4.43 -8.29
CA HIS A 107 -18.45 -3.11 -8.90
C HIS A 107 -18.11 -1.95 -7.95
N MET A 108 -18.07 -0.74 -8.50
CA MET A 108 -18.02 0.54 -7.78
C MET A 108 -19.27 1.34 -8.12
N GLU A 109 -19.84 2.02 -7.14
CA GLU A 109 -20.93 2.97 -7.32
C GLU A 109 -20.44 4.39 -7.11
N GLY A 110 -20.89 5.34 -7.94
CA GLY A 110 -20.59 6.74 -7.72
C GLY A 110 -21.37 7.70 -8.61
N ALA A 111 -21.43 8.97 -8.21
CA ALA A 111 -22.27 9.98 -8.85
C ALA A 111 -21.84 10.35 -10.27
N VAL A 112 -20.55 10.22 -10.62
CA VAL A 112 -20.03 10.64 -11.94
C VAL A 112 -19.07 9.58 -12.48
N VAL A 113 -19.60 8.64 -13.27
CA VAL A 113 -18.87 7.50 -13.85
C VAL A 113 -17.60 7.94 -14.58
N GLU A 114 -17.69 8.91 -15.49
CA GLU A 114 -16.53 9.40 -16.26
C GLU A 114 -15.40 9.96 -15.37
N ALA A 115 -15.75 10.60 -14.26
CA ALA A 115 -14.77 11.14 -13.33
C ALA A 115 -14.03 10.02 -12.59
N ILE A 116 -14.76 8.97 -12.19
CA ILE A 116 -14.19 7.78 -11.52
C ILE A 116 -13.30 7.01 -12.50
N GLU A 117 -13.74 6.80 -13.74
CA GLU A 117 -12.92 6.13 -14.76
C GLU A 117 -11.64 6.91 -15.08
N ARG A 118 -11.72 8.25 -15.17
CA ARG A 118 -10.54 9.10 -15.34
C ARG A 118 -9.58 8.99 -14.15
N ARG A 119 -10.11 8.99 -12.92
CA ARG A 119 -9.33 8.81 -11.68
C ARG A 119 -8.67 7.43 -11.64
N ASN A 120 -9.40 6.37 -12.00
CA ASN A 120 -8.89 5.00 -12.04
C ASN A 120 -7.79 4.85 -13.08
N LYS A 121 -7.99 5.41 -14.27
CA LYS A 121 -6.95 5.45 -15.30
C LYS A 121 -5.69 6.16 -14.78
N HIS A 122 -5.83 7.35 -14.21
CA HIS A 122 -4.72 8.11 -13.64
C HIS A 122 -3.94 7.30 -12.60
N LYS A 123 -4.62 6.80 -11.56
CA LYS A 123 -4.00 6.01 -10.50
C LYS A 123 -3.34 4.74 -11.05
N SER A 124 -3.97 4.03 -11.98
CA SER A 124 -3.40 2.83 -12.60
C SER A 124 -2.08 3.10 -13.34
N GLU A 125 -1.96 4.24 -14.03
CA GLU A 125 -0.72 4.63 -14.72
C GLU A 125 0.40 4.97 -13.73
N ILE A 126 0.07 5.59 -12.59
CA ILE A 126 1.02 5.85 -11.50
C ILE A 126 1.46 4.55 -10.83
N LEU A 127 0.54 3.67 -10.48
CA LEU A 127 0.84 2.35 -9.91
C LEU A 127 1.75 1.56 -10.86
N PHE A 128 1.43 1.53 -12.16
CA PHE A 128 2.27 0.90 -13.19
C PHE A 128 3.71 1.42 -13.15
N LYS A 129 3.89 2.74 -13.10
CA LYS A 129 5.20 3.37 -13.03
C LYS A 129 5.96 2.97 -11.75
N LEU A 130 5.27 2.94 -10.62
CA LEU A 130 5.84 2.62 -9.32
C LEU A 130 6.25 1.15 -9.24
N TYR A 131 5.33 0.20 -9.45
CA TYR A 131 5.66 -1.22 -9.31
C TYR A 131 6.67 -1.70 -10.38
N SER A 132 6.77 -1.01 -11.52
CA SER A 132 7.79 -1.30 -12.55
C SER A 132 9.16 -0.72 -12.22
N THR A 133 9.26 0.16 -11.23
CA THR A 133 10.53 0.74 -10.76
C THR A 133 11.16 -0.21 -9.76
N GLY A 134 12.34 -0.77 -10.06
CA GLY A 134 13.02 -1.70 -9.14
C GLY A 134 13.95 -1.04 -8.12
N LYS A 135 14.34 0.21 -8.35
CA LYS A 135 15.31 0.94 -7.52
C LYS A 135 15.06 2.45 -7.50
N ILE A 136 15.36 3.08 -6.37
CA ILE A 136 15.46 4.54 -6.19
C ILE A 136 16.77 4.80 -5.44
N HIS A 137 17.63 5.72 -5.92
CA HIS A 137 19.00 5.91 -5.39
C HIS A 137 19.84 4.63 -5.29
N ASN A 138 19.67 3.70 -6.23
CA ASN A 138 20.28 2.37 -6.21
C ASN A 138 19.83 1.45 -5.05
N ILE A 139 18.93 1.91 -4.19
CA ILE A 139 18.29 1.15 -3.12
C ILE A 139 17.16 0.33 -3.74
N GLY A 140 17.01 -0.94 -3.35
CA GLY A 140 15.91 -1.78 -3.82
C GLY A 140 14.56 -1.20 -3.41
N TYR A 141 13.68 -0.98 -4.39
CA TYR A 141 12.33 -0.44 -4.20
C TYR A 141 11.30 -1.46 -4.65
N ARG A 142 10.26 -1.67 -3.83
CA ARG A 142 9.08 -2.45 -4.20
C ARG A 142 7.81 -1.80 -3.68
N LEU A 143 6.80 -1.77 -4.55
CA LEU A 143 5.43 -1.43 -4.21
C LEU A 143 4.61 -2.70 -3.97
N TYR A 144 4.03 -2.85 -2.80
CA TYR A 144 3.08 -3.89 -2.42
C TYR A 144 1.68 -3.28 -2.39
N PHE A 145 0.66 -4.11 -2.60
CA PHE A 145 -0.71 -3.64 -2.71
C PHE A 145 -1.64 -4.25 -1.68
N ASN A 146 -2.65 -3.47 -1.31
CA ASN A 146 -3.92 -3.98 -0.83
C ASN A 146 -4.98 -3.77 -1.92
N SER A 147 -5.78 -4.80 -2.14
CA SER A 147 -6.92 -4.70 -3.03
C SER A 147 -8.02 -3.87 -2.39
N CYS A 148 -8.60 -2.96 -3.17
CA CYS A 148 -9.40 -1.86 -2.67
C CYS A 148 -8.69 -1.04 -1.60
N ASN A 149 -8.68 -1.45 -0.33
CA ASN A 149 -8.03 -0.77 0.79
C ASN A 149 -7.47 -1.72 1.86
N LEU A 150 -6.66 -1.19 2.79
CA LEU A 150 -6.07 -1.97 3.88
C LEU A 150 -7.14 -2.61 4.79
N GLU A 151 -8.19 -1.89 5.16
CA GLU A 151 -9.24 -2.41 6.05
C GLU A 151 -9.94 -3.65 5.46
N HIS A 152 -10.18 -3.65 4.15
CA HIS A 152 -10.72 -4.80 3.44
C HIS A 152 -9.79 -6.02 3.54
N VAL A 153 -8.49 -5.82 3.36
CA VAL A 153 -7.49 -6.89 3.52
C VAL A 153 -7.46 -7.41 4.96
N LEU A 154 -7.40 -6.52 5.96
CA LEU A 154 -7.24 -6.92 7.36
C LEU A 154 -8.50 -7.53 7.98
N TYR A 155 -9.67 -6.98 7.67
CA TYR A 155 -10.94 -7.31 8.34
C TYR A 155 -11.99 -7.94 7.43
N GLY A 156 -11.80 -7.93 6.11
CA GLY A 156 -12.80 -8.42 5.17
C GLY A 156 -14.05 -7.53 5.12
N VAL A 157 -13.90 -6.25 5.46
CA VAL A 157 -14.99 -5.28 5.46
C VAL A 157 -14.73 -4.25 4.38
N LEU A 158 -15.69 -4.13 3.45
CA LEU A 158 -15.62 -3.23 2.32
C LEU A 158 -16.71 -2.15 2.45
N LYS A 159 -16.33 -0.97 2.92
CA LYS A 159 -17.16 0.23 3.03
C LYS A 159 -16.25 1.47 3.15
N ASN A 160 -16.85 2.65 3.13
CA ASN A 160 -16.14 3.86 3.54
C ASN A 160 -16.07 3.90 5.08
N PHE A 161 -14.86 4.11 5.59
CA PHE A 161 -14.58 4.24 7.01
C PHE A 161 -14.31 5.70 7.34
N SER A 162 -14.80 6.17 8.48
CA SER A 162 -14.33 7.44 9.04
C SER A 162 -12.90 7.30 9.55
N ASP A 163 -12.21 8.44 9.73
CA ASP A 163 -10.87 8.45 10.32
C ASP A 163 -10.85 7.78 11.71
N ASP A 164 -11.88 8.02 12.54
CA ASP A 164 -12.02 7.39 13.86
C ASP A 164 -12.18 5.86 13.76
N GLU A 165 -12.98 5.35 12.81
CA GLU A 165 -13.12 3.91 12.60
C GLU A 165 -11.80 3.28 12.14
N LYS A 166 -11.06 3.96 11.27
CA LYS A 166 -9.74 3.49 10.82
C LYS A 166 -8.73 3.46 11.96
N GLU A 167 -8.75 4.46 12.84
CA GLU A 167 -7.89 4.50 14.02
C GLU A 167 -8.21 3.32 14.95
N GLU A 168 -9.47 3.11 15.33
CA GLU A 168 -9.91 2.00 16.18
C GLU A 168 -9.54 0.63 15.59
N MET A 169 -9.75 0.43 14.29
CA MET A 169 -9.39 -0.81 13.60
C MET A 169 -7.87 -1.00 13.56
N SER A 170 -7.10 0.06 13.32
CA SER A 170 -5.63 -0.04 13.30
C SER A 170 -5.06 -0.38 14.67
N ASP A 171 -5.63 0.17 15.75
CA ASP A 171 -5.25 -0.12 17.13
C ASP A 171 -5.57 -1.58 17.48
N ASP A 172 -6.79 -2.06 17.22
CA ASP A 172 -7.18 -3.45 17.45
C ASP A 172 -6.28 -4.43 16.69
N PHE A 173 -5.93 -4.11 15.44
CA PHE A 173 -5.03 -4.94 14.66
C PHE A 173 -3.61 -4.97 15.24
N ALA A 174 -3.08 -3.80 15.61
CA ALA A 174 -1.76 -3.67 16.20
C ALA A 174 -1.65 -4.44 17.52
N GLU A 175 -2.63 -4.28 18.42
CA GLU A 175 -2.71 -5.01 19.69
C GLU A 175 -2.83 -6.53 19.49
N ARG A 176 -3.63 -6.96 18.52
CA ARG A 176 -3.83 -8.38 18.22
C ARG A 176 -2.52 -9.08 17.85
N TYR A 177 -1.67 -8.42 17.07
CA TYR A 177 -0.44 -8.98 16.51
C TYR A 177 0.86 -8.50 17.18
N GLU A 178 0.78 -7.70 18.25
CA GLU A 178 1.94 -7.28 19.03
C GLU A 178 2.73 -8.51 19.54
N GLY A 179 4.01 -8.61 19.17
CA GLY A 179 4.88 -9.72 19.55
C GLY A 179 4.54 -11.05 18.86
N LYS A 180 3.70 -11.03 17.82
CA LYS A 180 3.19 -12.20 17.11
C LYS A 180 3.40 -12.08 15.61
N VAL A 181 4.58 -11.63 15.18
CA VAL A 181 4.91 -11.47 13.74
C VAL A 181 4.61 -12.73 12.91
N ASN A 182 4.82 -13.92 13.46
CA ASN A 182 4.56 -15.18 12.74
C ASN A 182 3.06 -15.46 12.54
N ASP A 183 2.21 -15.05 13.48
CA ASP A 183 0.75 -15.18 13.35
C ASP A 183 0.25 -14.21 12.28
N PHE A 184 0.81 -12.99 12.24
CA PHE A 184 0.53 -12.04 11.17
C PHE A 184 0.99 -12.57 9.81
N ILE A 185 2.21 -13.11 9.71
CA ILE A 185 2.72 -13.71 8.46
C ILE A 185 1.81 -14.84 8.01
N SER A 186 1.33 -15.67 8.93
CA SER A 186 0.39 -16.75 8.62
C SER A 186 -0.94 -16.21 8.09
N PHE A 187 -1.46 -15.14 8.70
CA PHE A 187 -2.68 -14.46 8.26
C PHE A 187 -2.53 -13.85 6.86
N ILE A 188 -1.50 -13.04 6.64
CA ILE A 188 -1.31 -12.32 5.36
C ILE A 188 -0.87 -13.26 4.23
N SER A 189 -0.42 -14.48 4.55
CA SER A 189 -0.08 -15.54 3.59
C SER A 189 -1.21 -16.54 3.37
N ASP A 190 -2.36 -16.38 4.03
CA ASP A 190 -3.53 -17.25 3.86
C ASP A 190 -4.09 -17.13 2.43
N GLU A 191 -4.52 -18.24 1.84
CA GLU A 191 -5.03 -18.27 0.45
C GLU A 191 -6.28 -17.40 0.24
N ALA A 192 -6.99 -17.02 1.30
CA ALA A 192 -8.12 -16.09 1.24
C ALA A 192 -7.71 -14.62 1.07
N VAL A 193 -6.42 -14.30 1.15
CA VAL A 193 -5.88 -12.94 1.04
C VAL A 193 -4.66 -12.87 0.12
N ALA A 194 -3.74 -13.82 0.25
CA ALA A 194 -2.46 -13.80 -0.42
C ALA A 194 -2.59 -14.16 -1.90
N VAL A 195 -2.10 -13.28 -2.78
CA VAL A 195 -1.95 -13.60 -4.19
C VAL A 195 -0.70 -14.46 -4.38
N PRO A 196 -0.81 -15.70 -4.89
CA PRO A 196 0.34 -16.57 -5.06
C PRO A 196 1.21 -16.14 -6.25
N GLY A 197 2.50 -16.46 -6.16
CA GLY A 197 3.46 -16.30 -7.25
C GLY A 197 4.49 -15.20 -7.01
N THR A 198 5.30 -14.94 -8.03
CA THR A 198 6.34 -13.91 -7.97
C THR A 198 5.73 -12.51 -7.91
N TYR A 199 6.51 -11.52 -7.46
CA TYR A 199 6.13 -10.10 -7.46
C TYR A 199 5.48 -9.63 -8.78
N LYS A 200 6.01 -10.06 -9.92
CA LYS A 200 5.45 -9.69 -11.24
C LYS A 200 4.13 -10.42 -11.54
N GLU A 201 3.99 -11.65 -11.08
CA GLU A 201 2.76 -12.44 -11.26
C GLU A 201 1.63 -11.89 -10.40
N THR A 202 1.92 -11.44 -9.17
CA THR A 202 0.90 -10.85 -8.29
C THR A 202 0.35 -9.53 -8.84
N TRP A 203 1.20 -8.67 -9.40
CA TRP A 203 0.72 -7.47 -10.12
C TRP A 203 -0.08 -7.81 -11.39
N ARG A 204 0.33 -8.83 -12.15
CA ARG A 204 -0.46 -9.29 -13.31
C ARG A 204 -1.79 -9.91 -12.94
N PHE A 205 -1.90 -10.45 -11.73
CA PHE A 205 -3.15 -10.99 -11.20
C PHE A 205 -4.09 -9.83 -10.84
N ILE A 206 -3.63 -8.87 -10.04
CA ILE A 206 -4.49 -7.77 -9.56
C ILE A 206 -5.00 -6.85 -10.70
N GLU A 207 -4.27 -6.81 -11.82
CA GLU A 207 -4.66 -6.06 -13.03
C GLU A 207 -5.79 -6.69 -13.86
N LYS A 208 -6.24 -7.90 -13.51
CA LYS A 208 -7.24 -8.63 -14.29
C LYS A 208 -8.61 -8.58 -13.63
N ASP A 209 -9.62 -8.60 -14.52
CA ASP A 209 -11.03 -8.74 -14.17
C ASP A 209 -11.43 -7.78 -13.05
N LYS A 210 -11.84 -8.31 -11.89
CA LYS A 210 -12.31 -7.55 -10.74
C LYS A 210 -11.40 -7.70 -9.53
N HIS A 211 -10.22 -8.28 -9.69
CA HIS A 211 -9.36 -8.67 -8.57
C HIS A 211 -8.93 -7.47 -7.71
N SER A 212 -8.85 -6.26 -8.26
CA SER A 212 -8.56 -5.04 -7.49
C SER A 212 -9.73 -4.53 -6.62
N LEU A 213 -10.91 -5.16 -6.70
CA LEU A 213 -12.08 -4.92 -5.85
C LEU A 213 -12.27 -6.04 -4.82
N GLU A 214 -11.93 -7.27 -5.18
CA GLU A 214 -11.96 -8.45 -4.30
C GLU A 214 -10.91 -8.36 -3.18
N ARG A 215 -10.95 -9.29 -2.21
CA ARG A 215 -10.03 -9.27 -1.06
C ARG A 215 -8.68 -9.94 -1.35
N HIS A 216 -7.71 -9.15 -1.82
CA HIS A 216 -6.37 -9.64 -2.17
C HIS A 216 -5.24 -8.73 -1.69
N SER A 217 -4.06 -9.30 -1.42
CA SER A 217 -2.83 -8.57 -1.12
C SER A 217 -1.61 -9.38 -1.58
N ASN A 218 -0.50 -8.69 -1.84
CA ASN A 218 0.82 -9.33 -2.00
C ASN A 218 1.80 -8.96 -0.89
N MET A 219 1.31 -8.45 0.24
CA MET A 219 2.14 -8.06 1.38
C MET A 219 2.92 -9.23 2.00
N ASN A 220 2.45 -10.48 1.83
CA ASN A 220 3.21 -11.67 2.23
C ASN A 220 4.63 -11.69 1.63
N LEU A 221 4.81 -11.14 0.42
CA LEU A 221 6.11 -11.05 -0.26
C LEU A 221 7.12 -10.14 0.45
N ILE A 222 6.69 -9.30 1.39
CA ILE A 222 7.59 -8.49 2.25
C ILE A 222 8.44 -9.40 3.16
N PHE A 223 7.86 -10.53 3.58
CA PHE A 223 8.40 -11.44 4.58
C PHE A 223 9.15 -12.64 3.98
N GLU A 224 9.17 -12.74 2.65
CA GLU A 224 9.99 -13.71 1.95
C GLU A 224 11.47 -13.33 2.06
N LYS A 225 12.32 -14.34 2.32
CA LYS A 225 13.78 -14.19 2.44
C LYS A 225 14.48 -14.24 1.09
#